data_AF-A0A401TWG0-F1
#
_entry.id   AF-A0A401TWG0-F1
#
_cell.length_a   1.000
_cell.length_b   1.000
_cell.length_c   1.000
_cell.angle_alpha   90.00
_cell.angle_beta   90.00
_cell.angle_gamma   90.00
#
_symmetry.space_group_name_H-M   'P 1'
#
loop_
_entity.id
_entity.type
_entity.pdbx_description
1 polymer ?
#
loop_
_entity_poly.entity_id
_entity_poly.type
_entity_poly.pdbx_seq_one_letter_code
_entity_poly.pdbx_strand_id
1 'polypeptide(L)'
;IRWKQAVDNFPDFGLTFGNPDFVKYAESYGAKGSRIESTEAIVPTLERAFSGGGVHLVVVPIDYTENKRVLVDELREKVQQIDVE
;
A
#
# COMPACT_ATOMS: atom_id res chain seq x y z
N ILE A 1 -6.09 -8.05 9.39
CA ILE A 1 -5.74 -7.74 7.98
C ILE A 1 -5.89 -9.02 7.15
N ARG A 2 -6.51 -8.95 5.97
CA ARG A 2 -7.03 -10.11 5.23
C ARG A 2 -5.96 -11.15 4.90
N TRP A 3 -4.77 -10.71 4.47
CA TRP A 3 -3.67 -11.62 4.12
C TRP A 3 -3.15 -12.43 5.32
N LYS A 4 -3.22 -11.91 6.55
CA LYS A 4 -2.83 -12.67 7.76
C LYS A 4 -3.82 -13.79 8.09
N GLN A 5 -5.12 -13.55 7.91
CA GLN A 5 -6.13 -14.62 8.04
C GLN A 5 -5.84 -15.77 7.07
N ALA A 6 -5.46 -15.45 5.83
CA ALA A 6 -5.07 -16.45 4.84
C ALA A 6 -3.77 -17.21 5.20
N VAL A 7 -2.78 -16.54 5.83
CA VAL A 7 -1.56 -17.20 6.32
C VAL A 7 -1.88 -18.20 7.44
N ASP A 8 -2.81 -17.86 8.33
CA ASP A 8 -3.20 -18.69 9.47
C ASP A 8 -4.34 -19.67 9.15
N ASN A 9 -4.74 -19.81 7.88
CA ASN A 9 -5.85 -20.66 7.41
C ASN A 9 -7.23 -20.36 8.03
N PHE A 10 -7.47 -19.12 8.46
CA PHE A 10 -8.79 -18.68 8.90
C PHE A 10 -9.72 -18.39 7.70
N PRO A 11 -11.04 -18.54 7.87
CA PRO A 11 -12.02 -18.09 6.87
C PRO A 11 -11.89 -16.57 6.60
N ASP A 12 -12.12 -16.19 5.34
CA ASP A 12 -12.24 -14.77 4.98
C ASP A 12 -13.54 -14.19 5.57
N PHE A 13 -13.41 -13.13 6.38
CA PHE A 13 -14.54 -12.58 7.11
C PHE A 13 -14.40 -11.08 7.36
N GLY A 14 -15.40 -10.31 6.91
CA GLY A 14 -15.60 -8.92 7.32
C GLY A 14 -14.55 -7.91 6.86
N LEU A 15 -13.79 -8.20 5.80
CA LEU A 15 -12.69 -7.35 5.31
C LEU A 15 -12.80 -6.91 3.84
N THR A 16 -13.96 -7.10 3.21
CA THR A 16 -14.20 -6.80 1.78
C THR A 16 -14.84 -5.42 1.58
N PHE A 17 -14.16 -4.36 2.03
CA PHE A 17 -14.64 -2.99 1.85
C PHE A 17 -14.32 -2.46 0.46
N GLY A 18 -15.19 -1.59 -0.06
CA GLY A 18 -14.91 -0.80 -1.27
C GLY A 18 -14.07 0.43 -0.93
N ASN A 19 -13.27 0.89 -1.90
CA ASN A 19 -12.51 2.13 -1.76
C ASN A 19 -13.35 3.32 -2.28
N PRO A 20 -13.45 4.42 -1.52
CA PRO A 20 -14.00 5.67 -2.05
C PRO A 20 -13.06 6.28 -3.09
N ASP A 21 -13.56 7.26 -3.83
CA ASP A 21 -12.68 8.14 -4.59
C ASP A 21 -11.97 9.12 -3.63
N PHE A 22 -10.78 8.72 -3.19
CA PHE A 22 -9.94 9.51 -2.30
C PHE A 22 -9.51 10.85 -2.91
N VAL A 23 -9.40 10.96 -4.25
CA VAL A 23 -9.08 12.24 -4.90
C VAL A 23 -10.24 13.21 -4.71
N LYS A 24 -11.47 12.78 -5.01
CA LYS A 24 -12.68 13.58 -4.78
C LYS A 24 -12.89 13.89 -3.30
N TYR A 25 -12.56 12.95 -2.42
CA TYR A 25 -12.60 13.19 -0.99
C TYR A 25 -11.67 14.34 -0.60
N ALA A 26 -10.40 14.34 -1.02
CA ALA A 26 -9.47 15.44 -0.74
C ALA A 26 -9.97 16.80 -1.31
N GLU A 27 -10.45 16.80 -2.55
CA GLU A 27 -10.99 18.00 -3.21
C GLU A 27 -12.17 18.60 -2.42
N SER A 28 -13.03 17.77 -1.82
CA SER A 28 -14.20 18.24 -1.05
C SER A 28 -13.84 19.04 0.21
N TYR A 29 -12.61 18.88 0.74
CA TYR A 29 -12.09 19.65 1.87
C TYR A 29 -11.18 20.81 1.43
N GLY A 30 -11.10 21.10 0.13
CA GLY A 30 -10.19 22.11 -0.42
C GLY A 30 -8.72 21.67 -0.47
N ALA A 31 -8.44 20.38 -0.25
CA ALA A 31 -7.11 19.80 -0.44
C ALA A 31 -6.91 19.37 -1.90
N LYS A 32 -5.67 19.06 -2.26
CA LYS A 32 -5.30 18.54 -3.59
C LYS A 32 -5.21 17.02 -3.53
N GLY A 33 -5.90 16.32 -4.42
CA GLY A 33 -5.79 14.87 -4.57
C GLY A 33 -4.92 14.49 -5.77
N SER A 34 -4.14 13.42 -5.65
CA SER A 34 -3.43 12.80 -6.77
C SER A 34 -3.47 11.29 -6.63
N ARG A 35 -3.67 10.56 -7.74
CA ARG A 35 -3.59 9.10 -7.78
C ARG A 35 -2.38 8.69 -8.61
N ILE A 36 -1.62 7.74 -8.09
CA ILE A 36 -0.50 7.12 -8.80
C ILE A 36 -1.05 6.05 -9.75
N GLU A 37 -0.79 6.23 -11.05
CA GLU A 37 -1.17 5.27 -12.11
C GLU A 37 -0.01 4.35 -12.52
N SER A 38 1.23 4.72 -12.17
CA SER A 38 2.44 3.90 -12.44
C SER A 38 3.53 4.17 -11.40
N THR A 39 4.44 3.21 -11.23
CA THR A 39 5.56 3.30 -10.29
C THR A 39 6.47 4.50 -10.55
N GLU A 40 6.68 4.84 -11.82
CA GLU A 40 7.53 5.97 -12.25
C GLU A 40 6.92 7.32 -11.85
N ALA A 41 5.60 7.38 -11.68
CA ALA A 41 4.90 8.60 -11.31
C ALA A 41 5.03 8.94 -9.82
N ILE A 42 5.52 8.04 -8.97
CA ILE A 42 5.61 8.26 -7.51
C ILE A 42 6.48 9.46 -7.19
N VAL A 43 7.75 9.44 -7.63
CA VAL A 43 8.72 10.50 -7.28
C VAL A 43 8.26 11.86 -7.81
N PRO A 44 7.92 12.04 -9.10
CA PRO A 44 7.44 13.33 -9.60
C PRO A 44 6.17 13.81 -8.91
N THR A 45 5.26 12.92 -8.50
CA THR A 45 4.02 13.31 -7.81
C THR A 45 4.29 13.82 -6.41
N LEU A 46 5.20 13.16 -5.67
CA LEU A 46 5.61 13.61 -4.34
C LEU A 46 6.33 14.96 -4.42
N GLU A 47 7.23 15.17 -5.38
CA GLU A 47 7.91 16.45 -5.60
C GLU A 47 6.92 17.59 -5.88
N ARG A 48 5.90 17.34 -6.72
CA ARG A 48 4.81 18.30 -6.95
C ARG A 48 3.98 18.57 -5.70
N ALA A 49 3.73 17.56 -4.87
CA ALA A 49 3.00 17.73 -3.62
C ALA A 49 3.79 18.61 -2.62
N PHE A 50 5.09 18.33 -2.45
CA PHE A 50 5.95 19.10 -1.56
C PHE A 50 6.11 20.57 -1.99
N SER A 51 6.27 20.82 -3.29
CA SER A 51 6.40 22.19 -3.83
C SER A 51 5.07 22.94 -3.94
N GLY A 52 3.94 22.23 -4.03
CA GLY A 52 2.64 22.81 -4.38
C GLY A 52 1.95 23.58 -3.25
N GLY A 53 2.41 23.49 -2.00
CA GLY A 53 1.80 24.15 -0.84
C GLY A 53 0.38 23.69 -0.49
N GLY A 54 -0.04 23.91 0.76
CA GLY A 54 -1.32 23.43 1.28
C GLY A 54 -1.32 21.93 1.58
N VAL A 55 -2.51 21.32 1.66
CA VAL A 55 -2.67 19.89 1.97
C VAL A 55 -2.80 19.08 0.69
N HIS A 56 -2.04 17.99 0.59
CA HIS A 56 -2.05 17.06 -0.53
C HIS A 56 -2.32 15.63 -0.05
N LEU A 57 -3.23 14.93 -0.72
CA LEU A 57 -3.48 13.52 -0.54
C LEU A 57 -2.99 12.77 -1.79
N VAL A 58 -1.98 11.91 -1.61
CA VAL A 58 -1.44 11.06 -2.67
C VAL A 58 -1.91 9.62 -2.45
N VAL A 59 -2.71 9.12 -3.39
CA VAL A 59 -3.28 7.78 -3.39
C VAL A 59 -2.33 6.84 -4.14
N VAL A 60 -1.75 5.89 -3.43
CA VAL A 60 -0.80 4.92 -3.99
C VAL A 60 -1.44 3.52 -3.97
N PRO A 61 -1.79 2.95 -5.13
CA PRO A 61 -2.23 1.56 -5.20
C PRO A 61 -1.10 0.62 -4.77
N ILE A 62 -1.42 -0.36 -3.92
CA ILE A 62 -0.48 -1.37 -3.44
C ILE A 62 -0.95 -2.75 -3.89
N ASP A 63 -0.07 -3.50 -4.52
CA ASP A 63 -0.27 -4.92 -4.77
C ASP A 63 0.11 -5.73 -3.52
N TYR A 64 -0.88 -6.34 -2.88
CA TYR A 64 -0.70 -7.13 -1.67
C TYR A 64 -0.50 -8.63 -1.94
N THR A 65 -0.48 -9.10 -3.20
CA THR A 65 -0.19 -10.52 -3.50
C THR A 65 1.21 -10.92 -3.05
N GLU A 66 2.14 -9.96 -3.06
CA GLU A 66 3.54 -10.17 -2.72
C GLU A 66 3.78 -10.37 -1.21
N ASN A 67 2.84 -9.98 -0.35
CA ASN A 67 3.03 -10.01 1.10
C ASN A 67 3.37 -11.40 1.63
N LYS A 68 2.68 -12.45 1.18
CA LYS A 68 2.95 -13.82 1.65
C LYS A 68 4.32 -14.29 1.16
N ARG A 69 4.60 -14.13 -0.13
CA ARG A 69 5.86 -14.55 -0.74
C ARG A 69 7.05 -13.88 -0.05
N VAL A 70 7.05 -12.56 0.06
CA VAL A 70 8.20 -11.80 0.56
C VAL A 70 8.30 -11.85 2.08
N LEU A 71 7.20 -11.62 2.81
CA LEU A 71 7.24 -11.43 4.27
C LEU A 71 7.13 -12.73 5.07
N VAL A 72 6.61 -13.81 4.48
CA VAL A 72 6.45 -15.11 5.17
C VAL A 72 7.43 -16.13 4.63
N ASP A 73 7.40 -16.38 3.32
CA ASP A 73 8.16 -17.48 2.72
C ASP A 73 9.65 -17.12 2.58
N GLU A 74 9.98 -16.07 1.81
CA GLU A 74 11.36 -15.64 1.54
C GLU A 74 12.10 -15.17 2.81
N LEU A 75 11.42 -14.44 3.70
CA LEU A 75 12.02 -13.96 4.94
C LEU A 75 12.39 -15.12 5.87
N ARG A 76 11.54 -16.15 5.97
CA ARG A 76 11.81 -17.33 6.80
C ARG A 76 13.01 -18.12 6.28
N GLU A 77 13.11 -18.31 4.97
CA GLU A 77 14.25 -18.97 4.33
C GLU A 77 15.57 -18.23 4.61
N LYS A 78 15.57 -16.89 4.50
CA LYS A 78 16.76 -16.07 4.77
C LYS A 78 17.21 -16.12 6.22
N VAL A 79 16.29 -16.16 7.19
CA VAL A 79 16.64 -16.28 8.61
C VAL A 79 17.29 -17.63 8.91
N GLN A 80 16.77 -18.73 8.34
CA GLN A 80 17.34 -20.07 8.54
C GLN A 80 18.77 -20.22 7.98
N GLN A 81 19.14 -19.41 6.99
CA GLN A 81 20.51 -19.40 6.44
C GLN A 81 21.52 -18.69 7.34
N ILE A 82 21.07 -17.88 8.31
CA ILE A 82 21.93 -17.11 9.22
C ILE A 82 22.34 -17.96 10.44
N ASP A 83 21.55 -18.97 10.82
CA ASP A 83 21.83 -19.86 11.96
C ASP A 83 22.84 -20.99 11.66
N VAL A 84 23.66 -20.83 10.61
CA VAL A 84 24.69 -21.81 10.21
C VAL A 84 26.08 -21.14 10.18
N GLU A 85 26.59 -20.76 11.35
CA GLU A 85 28.02 -20.57 11.63
C GLU A 85 28.33 -20.80 13.11
#